data_AF-A0A5C8BPF3-F1
#
_entry.id   AF-A0A5C8BPF3-F1
#
_cell.length_a   1.000
_cell.length_b   1.000
_cell.length_c   1.000
_cell.angle_alpha   90.00
_cell.angle_beta   90.00
_cell.angle_gamma   90.00
#
_symmetry.space_group_name_H-M   'P 1'
#
loop_
_entity.id
_entity.type
_entity.pdbx_description
1 polymer ?
#
loop_
_entity_poly.entity_id
_entity_poly.type
_entity_poly.pdbx_seq_one_letter_code
_entity_poly.pdbx_strand_id
1 'polypeptide(L)'
;MNNTVNKPSIIAHKVKAGLTRIGNIKNIIAITSGKGGVGKSTTALNLAIAMSELGAKVGILDADIYGPSLPILVGAKDYKPAVSENNRFVPLDKFGIKAMSFGFLADPKTAT
;
A
#
# COMPACT_ATOMS: atom_id res chain seq x y z
N MET A 1 1.68 22.76 -20.33
CA MET A 1 2.85 21.93 -20.69
C MET A 1 2.40 20.48 -20.68
N ASN A 2 2.11 19.90 -21.84
CA ASN A 2 1.69 18.50 -21.97
C ASN A 2 2.93 17.63 -22.10
N ASN A 3 3.54 17.26 -20.97
CA ASN A 3 4.55 16.21 -20.98
C ASN A 3 3.84 14.86 -21.07
N THR A 4 3.74 14.32 -22.28
CA THR A 4 3.35 12.93 -22.51
C THR A 4 4.50 12.05 -22.01
N VAL A 5 4.59 11.85 -20.69
CA VAL A 5 5.52 10.88 -20.11
C VAL A 5 5.12 9.52 -20.67
N ASN A 6 6.03 8.90 -21.43
CA ASN A 6 5.82 7.56 -21.98
C ASN A 6 5.75 6.58 -20.81
N LYS A 7 4.54 6.12 -20.47
CA LYS A 7 4.32 5.26 -19.31
C LYS A 7 4.83 3.85 -19.61
N PRO A 8 5.59 3.22 -18.70
CA PRO A 8 6.08 1.86 -18.91
C PRO A 8 4.93 0.86 -19.02
N SER A 9 5.15 -0.19 -19.81
CA SER A 9 4.23 -1.33 -19.83
C SER A 9 4.36 -2.12 -18.53
N ILE A 10 3.30 -2.15 -17.73
CA ILE A 10 3.26 -2.92 -16.49
C ILE A 10 2.95 -4.38 -16.80
N ILE A 11 3.97 -5.23 -16.76
CA ILE A 11 3.86 -6.68 -17.02
C ILE A 11 3.92 -7.50 -15.72
N ALA A 12 3.54 -8.76 -15.78
CA ALA A 12 3.58 -9.66 -14.63
C ALA A 12 4.87 -10.51 -14.63
N HIS A 13 5.67 -10.44 -13.56
CA HIS A 13 6.96 -11.13 -13.46
C HIS A 13 6.84 -12.56 -12.96
N LYS A 14 7.74 -13.45 -13.41
CA LYS A 14 7.75 -14.87 -13.03
C LYS A 14 7.83 -15.00 -11.51
N VAL A 15 6.92 -15.80 -10.94
CA VAL A 15 6.95 -16.15 -9.51
C VAL A 15 7.79 -17.41 -9.30
N LYS A 16 8.22 -17.64 -8.05
CA LYS A 16 8.94 -18.86 -7.68
C LYS A 16 8.14 -20.09 -8.10
N ALA A 17 8.84 -21.11 -8.61
CA ALA A 17 8.20 -22.35 -9.05
C ALA A 17 7.37 -22.98 -7.91
N GLY A 18 6.16 -23.42 -8.23
CA GLY A 18 5.20 -23.96 -7.26
C GLY A 18 4.31 -22.93 -6.56
N LEU A 19 4.46 -21.62 -6.83
CA LEU A 19 3.53 -20.60 -6.32
C LEU A 19 2.49 -20.20 -7.38
N THR A 20 1.23 -20.12 -6.95
CA THR A 20 0.14 -19.54 -7.73
C THR A 20 0.04 -18.04 -7.44
N ARG A 21 -0.14 -17.22 -8.49
CA ARG A 21 -0.37 -15.78 -8.32
C ARG A 21 -1.74 -15.54 -7.69
N ILE A 22 -1.84 -14.48 -6.90
CA ILE A 22 -3.15 -13.95 -6.49
C ILE A 22 -3.82 -13.35 -7.74
N GLY A 23 -5.07 -13.74 -7.98
CA GLY A 23 -5.85 -13.27 -9.13
C GLY A 23 -5.88 -11.74 -9.21
N ASN A 24 -5.82 -11.21 -10.42
CA ASN A 24 -5.81 -9.77 -10.72
C ASN A 24 -4.60 -8.97 -10.22
N ILE A 25 -3.59 -9.61 -9.61
CA ILE A 25 -2.35 -8.96 -9.17
C ILE A 25 -1.19 -9.37 -10.09
N LYS A 26 -0.61 -8.37 -10.78
CA LYS A 26 0.54 -8.62 -11.68
C LYS A 26 1.82 -8.91 -10.92
N ASN A 27 2.11 -8.12 -9.88
CA ASN A 27 3.34 -8.18 -9.10
C ASN A 27 3.04 -7.90 -7.61
N ILE A 28 3.79 -8.55 -6.71
CA ILE A 28 3.77 -8.30 -5.26
C ILE A 28 5.20 -7.94 -4.87
N ILE A 29 5.38 -6.79 -4.25
CA ILE A 29 6.68 -6.29 -3.80
C ILE A 29 6.67 -6.28 -2.27
N ALA A 30 7.42 -7.19 -1.66
CA ALA A 30 7.58 -7.22 -0.22
C ALA A 30 8.67 -6.23 0.20
N ILE A 31 8.34 -5.30 1.10
CA ILE A 31 9.26 -4.32 1.64
C ILE A 31 9.39 -4.59 3.13
N THR A 32 10.60 -4.92 3.57
CA THR A 32 10.89 -5.32 4.95
C THR A 32 12.09 -4.57 5.50
N SER A 33 12.19 -4.49 6.82
CA SER A 33 13.33 -3.93 7.53
C SER A 33 13.59 -4.74 8.79
N GLY A 34 14.86 -5.00 9.11
CA GLY A 34 15.23 -5.69 10.35
C GLY A 34 15.26 -4.81 11.60
N LYS A 35 14.96 -3.50 11.47
CA LYS A 35 15.04 -2.51 12.56
C LYS A 35 13.94 -1.46 12.44
N GLY A 36 13.52 -0.88 13.57
CA GLY A 36 12.63 0.27 13.61
C GLY A 36 13.33 1.56 13.15
N GLY A 37 12.57 2.53 12.63
CA GLY A 37 13.09 3.86 12.30
C GLY A 37 13.93 3.98 11.01
N VAL A 38 14.12 2.92 10.23
CA VAL A 38 14.94 2.95 8.99
C VAL A 38 14.22 3.53 7.76
N GLY A 39 13.00 4.02 7.93
CA GLY A 39 12.21 4.60 6.83
C GLY A 39 11.48 3.59 5.94
N LYS A 40 11.30 2.32 6.38
CA LYS A 40 10.57 1.27 5.63
C LYS A 40 9.24 1.78 5.04
N SER A 41 8.36 2.31 5.89
CA SER A 41 7.02 2.72 5.48
C SER A 41 7.05 3.97 4.59
N THR A 42 8.00 4.88 4.81
CA THR A 42 8.24 6.04 3.94
C THR A 42 8.66 5.60 2.54
N THR A 43 9.63 4.68 2.44
CA THR A 43 10.07 4.12 1.16
C THR A 43 8.96 3.34 0.47
N ALA A 44 8.20 2.54 1.22
CA ALA A 44 7.07 1.77 0.68
C ALA A 44 5.98 2.66 0.08
N LEU A 45 5.60 3.71 0.80
CA LEU A 45 4.59 4.66 0.32
C LEU A 45 5.06 5.41 -0.92
N ASN A 46 6.28 5.96 -0.91
CA ASN A 46 6.80 6.71 -2.05
C ASN A 46 7.00 5.82 -3.29
N LEU A 47 7.43 4.57 -3.10
CA LEU A 47 7.50 3.60 -4.21
C LEU A 47 6.10 3.34 -4.80
N ALA A 48 5.09 3.16 -3.95
CA ALA A 48 3.72 2.94 -4.40
C ALA A 48 3.17 4.14 -5.20
N ILE A 49 3.40 5.36 -4.72
CA ILE A 49 3.00 6.60 -5.40
C ILE A 49 3.71 6.71 -6.76
N ALA A 50 5.04 6.56 -6.81
CA ALA A 50 5.80 6.63 -8.04
C ALA A 50 5.34 5.59 -9.07
N MET A 51 5.05 4.35 -8.64
CA MET A 51 4.50 3.32 -9.52
C MET A 51 3.12 3.71 -10.08
N SER A 52 2.28 4.36 -9.28
CA SER A 52 0.98 4.87 -9.73
C SER A 52 1.11 5.99 -10.75
N GLU A 53 2.02 6.94 -10.54
CA GLU A 53 2.35 8.01 -11.48
C GLU A 53 2.86 7.47 -12.82
N LEU A 54 3.63 6.37 -12.78
CA LEU A 54 4.07 5.61 -13.95
C LEU A 54 2.95 4.78 -14.61
N GLY A 55 1.72 4.81 -14.09
CA GLY A 55 0.54 4.19 -14.68
C GLY A 55 0.16 2.81 -14.16
N ALA A 56 0.82 2.31 -13.10
CA ALA A 56 0.38 1.09 -12.45
C ALA A 56 -0.90 1.32 -11.62
N LYS A 57 -1.77 0.31 -11.58
CA LYS A 57 -2.82 0.25 -10.55
C LYS A 57 -2.19 -0.32 -9.28
N VAL A 58 -2.07 0.50 -8.24
CA VAL A 58 -1.30 0.15 -7.04
C VAL A 58 -2.20 0.11 -5.81
N GLY A 59 -2.04 -0.97 -5.03
CA GLY A 59 -2.50 -1.05 -3.64
C GLY A 59 -1.30 -1.22 -2.71
N ILE A 60 -1.34 -0.57 -1.55
CA ILE A 60 -0.37 -0.73 -0.47
C ILE A 60 -1.07 -1.30 0.76
N LEU A 61 -0.45 -2.31 1.38
CA LEU A 61 -0.89 -2.92 2.63
C LEU A 61 0.23 -2.81 3.66
N ASP A 62 -0.01 -2.09 4.74
CA ASP A 62 0.86 -2.09 5.91
C ASP A 62 0.40 -3.17 6.89
N ALA A 63 1.25 -4.19 7.06
CA ALA A 63 1.00 -5.34 7.93
C ALA A 63 1.47 -5.11 9.37
N ASP A 64 1.98 -3.92 9.70
CA ASP A 64 2.37 -3.55 11.05
C ASP A 64 1.12 -3.22 11.88
N ILE A 65 0.80 -4.09 12.84
CA ILE A 65 -0.40 -3.96 13.70
C ILE A 65 -0.24 -2.81 14.71
N TYR A 66 0.98 -2.59 15.18
CA TYR A 66 1.26 -1.63 16.26
C TYR A 66 1.87 -0.32 15.75
N GLY A 67 2.41 -0.32 14.53
CA GLY A 67 3.02 0.85 13.92
C GLY A 67 2.00 1.80 13.27
N PRO A 68 1.83 3.05 13.75
CA PRO A 68 0.93 4.02 13.12
C PRO A 68 1.50 4.63 11.84
N SER A 69 2.57 4.05 11.27
CA SER A 69 3.40 4.70 10.25
C SER A 69 2.61 5.06 8.99
N LEU A 70 1.90 4.10 8.38
CA LEU A 70 1.16 4.40 7.16
C LEU A 70 0.00 5.39 7.39
N PRO A 71 -0.86 5.25 8.42
CA PRO A 71 -1.90 6.25 8.73
C PRO A 71 -1.36 7.66 8.94
N ILE A 72 -0.19 7.80 9.58
CA ILE A 72 0.49 9.10 9.75
C ILE A 72 0.96 9.64 8.40
N LEU A 73 1.69 8.83 7.62
CA LEU A 73 2.31 9.26 6.37
C LEU A 73 1.28 9.64 5.30
N VAL A 74 0.13 8.95 5.29
CA VAL A 74 -0.98 9.30 4.41
C VAL A 74 -1.88 10.38 5.00
N GLY A 75 -1.56 10.96 6.16
CA GLY A 75 -2.32 12.04 6.79
C GLY A 75 -3.79 11.65 7.02
N ALA A 76 -4.01 10.46 7.56
CA ALA A 76 -5.34 9.88 7.77
C ALA A 76 -5.36 9.04 9.08
N LYS A 77 -4.83 9.61 10.17
CA LYS A 77 -4.73 8.89 11.46
C LYS A 77 -6.09 8.47 12.02
N ASP A 78 -7.11 9.30 11.82
CA ASP A 78 -8.46 9.05 12.32
C ASP A 78 -9.35 8.31 11.31
N TYR A 79 -8.78 7.88 10.17
CA TYR A 79 -9.53 7.14 9.17
C TYR A 79 -9.87 5.74 9.67
N LYS A 80 -11.17 5.43 9.69
CA LYS A 80 -11.69 4.09 9.92
C LYS A 80 -12.26 3.54 8.61
N PRO A 81 -11.78 2.39 8.11
CA PRO A 81 -12.26 1.83 6.86
C PRO A 81 -13.71 1.39 7.02
N ALA A 82 -14.57 1.81 6.08
CA ALA A 82 -15.91 1.24 5.97
C ALA A 82 -15.82 -0.24 5.57
N VAL A 83 -16.89 -0.99 5.87
CA VAL A 83 -17.07 -2.37 5.42
C VAL A 83 -18.11 -2.37 4.32
N SER A 84 -17.77 -2.95 3.17
CA SER A 84 -18.70 -3.11 2.04
C SER A 84 -19.74 -4.20 2.29
N GLU A 85 -20.78 -4.24 1.45
CA GLU A 85 -21.85 -5.25 1.49
C GLU A 85 -21.32 -6.70 1.45
N ASN A 86 -20.18 -6.91 0.77
CA ASN A 86 -19.53 -8.22 0.68
C ASN A 86 -18.59 -8.51 1.87
N ASN A 87 -18.76 -7.81 2.99
CA ASN A 87 -17.94 -7.93 4.21
C ASN A 87 -16.44 -7.71 3.97
N ARG A 88 -16.09 -6.73 3.14
CA ARG A 88 -14.68 -6.36 2.83
C ARG A 88 -14.39 -4.92 3.23
N PHE A 89 -13.24 -4.67 3.85
CA PHE A 89 -12.77 -3.32 4.10
C PHE A 89 -12.61 -2.52 2.81
N VAL A 90 -13.09 -1.28 2.84
CA VAL A 90 -12.91 -0.30 1.77
C VAL A 90 -11.61 0.46 2.06
N PRO A 91 -10.54 0.25 1.26
CA PRO A 91 -9.26 0.91 1.48
C PRO A 91 -9.37 2.42 1.23
N LEU A 92 -8.52 3.18 1.90
CA LEU A 92 -8.38 4.62 1.68
C LEU A 92 -7.89 4.88 0.25
N ASP A 93 -8.57 5.75 -0.49
CA ASP A 93 -8.06 6.26 -1.76
C ASP A 93 -7.28 7.56 -1.51
N LYS A 94 -5.97 7.54 -1.73
CA LYS A 94 -5.12 8.72 -1.55
C LYS A 94 -3.89 8.64 -2.45
N PHE A 95 -3.44 9.77 -2.98
CA PHE A 95 -2.27 9.84 -3.87
C PHE A 95 -2.35 8.90 -5.10
N GLY A 96 -3.56 8.62 -5.58
CA GLY A 96 -3.78 7.71 -6.71
C GLY A 96 -3.50 6.23 -6.38
N ILE A 97 -3.43 5.86 -5.10
CA ILE A 97 -3.27 4.48 -4.65
C ILE A 97 -4.37 4.08 -3.67
N LYS A 98 -4.63 2.77 -3.56
CA LYS A 98 -5.47 2.20 -2.50
C LYS A 98 -4.59 1.83 -1.30
N ALA A 99 -4.79 2.50 -0.17
CA ALA A 99 -4.02 2.27 1.05
C ALA A 99 -4.82 1.52 2.11
N MET A 100 -4.22 0.48 2.69
CA MET A 100 -4.77 -0.27 3.80
C MET A 100 -3.68 -0.50 4.86
N SER A 101 -4.04 -0.42 6.13
CA SER A 101 -3.13 -0.63 7.28
C SER A 101 -3.91 -1.22 8.44
N PHE A 102 -3.32 -2.15 9.19
CA PHE A 102 -3.87 -2.54 10.49
C PHE A 102 -3.95 -1.36 11.47
N GLY A 103 -3.08 -0.36 11.32
CA GLY A 103 -3.15 0.89 12.09
C GLY A 103 -4.44 1.69 11.87
N PHE A 104 -5.21 1.46 10.80
CA PHE A 104 -6.55 2.05 10.64
C PHE A 104 -7.62 1.38 11.51
N LEU A 105 -7.34 0.16 11.99
CA LEU A 105 -8.24 -0.63 12.82
C LEU A 105 -7.85 -0.56 14.31
N ALA A 106 -6.62 -0.13 14.61
CA ALA A 106 -6.12 0.04 15.96
C ALA A 106 -6.79 1.24 16.65
N ASP A 107 -7.05 1.10 17.96
CA ASP A 107 -7.53 2.21 18.79
C ASP A 107 -6.35 3.18 19.03
N PRO A 108 -6.51 4.51 18.81
CA PRO A 108 -5.45 5.49 19.08
C PRO A 108 -4.84 5.40 20.49
N LYS A 109 -5.57 4.84 21.46
CA LYS A 109 -5.10 4.66 22.85
C LYS A 109 -4.16 3.47 23.05
N THR A 110 -4.12 2.51 22.13
CA THR A 110 -3.28 1.31 22.22
C THR A 110 -2.10 1.31 21.24
N ALA A 111 -1.99 2.33 20.38
CA ALA A 111 -0.81 2.56 19.56
C ALA A 111 0.33 3.12 20.43
N THR A 112 1.43 2.38 20.56
CA THR A 112 2.64 2.76 21.31
C THR A 112 3.57 3.68 20.52
#